data_AF-A0A2E3NSI9-F1
#
_entry.id   AF-A0A2E3NSI9-F1
#
_cell.length_a   1.000
_cell.length_b   1.000
_cell.length_c   1.000
_cell.angle_alpha   90.00
_cell.angle_beta   90.00
_cell.angle_gamma   90.00
#
_symmetry.space_group_name_H-M   'P 1'
#
loop_
_entity.id
_entity.type
_entity.pdbx_description
1 polymer ?
#
loop_
_entity_poly.entity_id
_entity_poly.type
_entity_poly.pdbx_seq_one_letter_code
_entity_poly.pdbx_strand_id
1 'polypeptide(L)'
;MRKFYRSGSDEAQFDLTPATEKAIAWLAQLSERSFVGTESRLLTLFELLKRMSEGSDTDPARRIEELQKRRDAIDGDIARILDGDIPVLDDTALKDRFQQFTQLARELLTDFREVEYNFRRLDRNVREQIALWDGPKGALLDNIMGERDAINDSDQGRSFRAFWEFLMSSQRQEELTELLERVLALSPVTEMEPDPRLRRVHYDWLEAGEQTQRTVAQLSQQLRRFLDDRAWLENRRIMDILHATETRALALRDTQPTGSFTEIDLPGADIDLPIERPLHRPAIKPKIADIALEIGQDDSDPDSLYEQVVVDKTRLDRNIRQALQTRSQVSLRELVDTQPLEQGLAELVAYLQLGSESFRTVVDEQTRDSIHWQLRDADNGIVHRQAELPRVLFVR
;
A
#
# COMPACT_ATOMS: atom_id res chain seq x y z
N MET A 1 18.12 9.43 -36.19
CA MET A 1 17.92 8.22 -37.02
C MET A 1 18.68 8.38 -38.32
N ARG A 2 19.30 7.30 -38.81
CA ARG A 2 19.97 7.24 -40.10
C ARG A 2 19.11 6.46 -41.08
N LYS A 3 18.77 7.07 -42.21
CA LYS A 3 18.04 6.41 -43.30
C LYS A 3 19.02 5.65 -44.20
N PHE A 4 18.75 4.39 -44.50
CA PHE A 4 19.51 3.60 -45.46
C PHE A 4 18.59 2.65 -46.23
N TYR A 5 19.06 2.17 -47.38
CA TYR A 5 18.34 1.21 -48.22
C TYR A 5 19.15 -0.09 -48.24
N ARG A 6 18.49 -1.22 -47.97
CA ARG A 6 19.12 -2.54 -48.13
C ARG A 6 19.26 -2.87 -49.61
N SER A 7 20.35 -3.52 -49.98
CA SER A 7 20.62 -3.96 -51.35
C SER A 7 19.45 -4.80 -51.89
N GLY A 8 18.76 -4.30 -52.92
CA GLY A 8 17.63 -4.99 -53.56
C GLY A 8 16.24 -4.62 -53.02
N SER A 9 16.12 -3.66 -52.10
CA SER A 9 14.83 -3.13 -51.64
C SER A 9 14.76 -1.61 -51.81
N ASP A 10 13.63 -1.14 -52.35
CA ASP A 10 13.31 0.29 -52.50
C ASP A 10 12.62 0.87 -51.25
N GLU A 11 12.52 0.09 -50.18
CA GLU A 11 11.98 0.53 -48.89
C GLU A 11 13.07 1.19 -48.03
N ALA A 12 12.75 2.39 -47.54
CA ALA A 12 13.61 3.13 -46.63
C ALA A 12 13.61 2.48 -45.24
N GLN A 13 14.77 1.96 -44.82
CA GLN A 13 14.99 1.49 -43.45
C GLN A 13 15.63 2.60 -42.62
N PHE A 14 15.23 2.66 -41.34
CA PHE A 14 15.70 3.67 -40.40
C PHE A 14 16.36 2.98 -39.22
N ASP A 15 17.66 3.22 -39.05
CA ASP A 15 18.36 2.83 -37.83
C ASP A 15 18.37 4.00 -36.83
N LEU A 16 18.28 3.65 -35.55
CA LEU A 16 18.54 4.60 -34.49
C LEU A 16 20.02 5.02 -34.57
N THR A 17 20.26 6.30 -34.37
CA THR A 17 21.63 6.80 -34.24
C THR A 17 22.18 6.39 -32.87
N PRO A 18 23.49 6.12 -32.71
CA PRO A 18 24.06 5.71 -31.41
C PRO A 18 23.75 6.68 -30.26
N ALA A 19 23.66 7.98 -30.56
CA ALA A 19 23.23 8.98 -29.58
C ALA A 19 21.76 8.82 -29.15
N THR A 20 20.89 8.39 -30.06
CA THR A 20 19.47 8.11 -29.78
C THR A 20 19.30 6.81 -29.01
N GLU A 21 20.07 5.77 -29.33
CA GLU A 21 20.10 4.55 -28.51
C GLU A 21 20.58 4.84 -27.09
N LYS A 22 21.64 5.66 -26.92
CA LYS A 22 22.09 6.12 -25.60
C LYS A 22 20.99 6.88 -24.85
N ALA A 23 20.25 7.76 -25.53
CA ALA A 23 19.14 8.50 -24.91
C ALA A 23 17.98 7.59 -24.48
N ILE A 24 17.63 6.59 -25.31
CA ILE A 24 16.59 5.60 -24.97
C ILE A 24 17.05 4.70 -23.82
N ALA A 25 18.30 4.24 -23.84
CA ALA A 25 18.88 3.47 -22.75
C ALA A 25 18.91 4.27 -21.44
N TRP A 26 19.24 5.56 -21.50
CA TRP A 26 19.18 6.46 -20.33
C TRP A 26 17.73 6.64 -19.82
N LEU A 27 16.76 6.83 -20.72
CA LEU A 27 15.34 6.89 -20.32
C LEU A 27 14.87 5.58 -19.68
N ALA A 28 15.31 4.43 -20.19
CA ALA A 28 15.02 3.12 -19.61
C ALA A 28 15.70 2.90 -18.25
N GLN A 29 16.74 3.67 -17.90
CA GLN A 29 17.32 3.65 -16.54
C GLN A 29 16.50 4.44 -15.52
N LEU A 30 15.61 5.33 -15.96
CA LEU A 30 14.74 6.12 -15.07
C LEU A 30 13.49 5.37 -14.59
N SER A 31 13.16 4.21 -15.18
CA SER A 31 12.05 3.38 -14.71
C SER A 31 12.39 2.71 -13.39
N GLU A 32 11.43 2.66 -12.45
CA GLU A 32 11.58 1.96 -11.16
C GLU A 32 12.07 0.53 -11.37
N ARG A 33 13.20 0.20 -10.75
CA ARG A 33 13.74 -1.16 -10.77
C ARG A 33 13.07 -1.96 -9.65
N SER A 34 12.59 -3.15 -9.97
CA SER A 34 11.95 -4.04 -8.99
C SER A 34 12.96 -4.65 -8.00
N PHE A 35 14.25 -4.65 -8.32
CA PHE A 35 15.30 -5.28 -7.51
C PHE A 35 16.61 -4.49 -7.53
N VAL A 36 17.12 -4.18 -6.33
CA VAL A 36 18.39 -3.49 -6.11
C VAL A 36 19.32 -4.45 -5.35
N GLY A 37 20.24 -5.09 -6.07
CA GLY A 37 21.19 -6.05 -5.51
C GLY A 37 22.47 -5.39 -4.97
N THR A 38 22.37 -4.62 -3.89
CA THR A 38 23.48 -3.86 -3.29
C THR A 38 24.65 -4.75 -2.84
N GLU A 39 24.35 -5.89 -2.22
CA GLU A 39 25.35 -6.87 -1.76
C GLU A 39 26.14 -7.48 -2.93
N SER A 40 25.45 -7.97 -3.96
CA SER A 40 26.08 -8.56 -5.15
C SER A 40 26.99 -7.55 -5.86
N ARG A 41 26.59 -6.28 -5.91
CA ARG A 41 27.38 -5.19 -6.51
C ARG A 41 28.63 -4.86 -5.71
N LEU A 42 28.54 -4.77 -4.39
CA LEU A 42 29.72 -4.56 -3.54
C LEU A 42 30.67 -5.78 -3.58
N LEU A 43 30.15 -7.00 -3.51
CA LEU A 43 30.97 -8.21 -3.67
C LEU A 43 31.67 -8.21 -5.02
N THR A 44 30.98 -7.79 -6.10
CA THR A 44 31.57 -7.65 -7.44
C THR A 44 32.65 -6.56 -7.48
N LEU A 45 32.42 -5.40 -6.84
CA LEU A 45 33.41 -4.33 -6.71
C LEU A 45 34.66 -4.79 -5.97
N PHE A 46 34.46 -5.51 -4.86
CA PHE A 46 35.53 -6.07 -4.05
C PHE A 46 36.29 -7.16 -4.81
N GLU A 47 35.59 -8.06 -5.50
CA GLU A 47 36.21 -9.03 -6.40
C GLU A 47 36.96 -8.37 -7.54
N LEU A 48 36.45 -7.28 -8.13
CA LEU A 48 37.14 -6.53 -9.18
C LEU A 48 38.44 -5.92 -8.64
N LEU A 49 38.40 -5.29 -7.47
CA LEU A 49 39.60 -4.77 -6.80
C LEU A 49 40.57 -5.89 -6.42
N LYS A 50 40.08 -7.02 -5.90
CA LYS A 50 40.90 -8.19 -5.55
C LYS A 50 41.52 -8.85 -6.78
N ARG A 51 40.79 -8.96 -7.89
CA ARG A 51 41.31 -9.41 -9.20
C ARG A 51 42.29 -8.43 -9.82
N MET A 52 42.20 -7.15 -9.45
CA MET A 52 43.19 -6.12 -9.81
C MET A 52 44.39 -6.10 -8.85
N SER A 53 44.22 -6.54 -7.60
CA SER A 53 45.23 -6.40 -6.57
C SER A 53 46.00 -7.67 -6.24
N GLU A 54 45.38 -8.85 -6.22
CA GLU A 54 46.05 -10.07 -5.80
C GLU A 54 45.20 -11.33 -6.03
N GLY A 55 45.84 -12.33 -6.65
CA GLY A 55 45.58 -13.70 -6.24
C GLY A 55 45.99 -13.89 -4.78
N SER A 56 45.01 -14.02 -3.88
CA SER A 56 45.09 -14.87 -2.67
C SER A 56 43.81 -14.81 -1.82
N ASP A 57 43.24 -16.00 -1.67
CA ASP A 57 42.44 -16.68 -0.62
C ASP A 57 41.56 -15.94 0.45
N THR A 58 40.75 -16.52 1.37
CA THR A 58 40.45 -17.88 1.97
C THR A 58 38.98 -18.01 2.46
N ASP A 59 38.46 -19.26 2.63
CA ASP A 59 37.51 -19.79 3.69
C ASP A 59 36.68 -21.04 3.23
N PRO A 60 36.57 -22.21 3.93
CA PRO A 60 37.51 -23.35 3.89
C PRO A 60 36.90 -24.75 3.56
N ALA A 61 35.60 -24.94 3.29
CA ALA A 61 35.03 -26.30 3.05
C ALA A 61 34.46 -26.50 1.63
N ARG A 62 33.60 -25.59 1.15
CA ARG A 62 33.33 -25.43 -0.30
C ARG A 62 34.54 -24.86 -1.04
N ARG A 63 35.40 -24.17 -0.30
CA ARG A 63 36.72 -23.71 -0.72
C ARG A 63 37.60 -24.85 -1.16
N ILE A 64 37.61 -26.02 -0.52
CA ILE A 64 38.60 -27.06 -0.84
C ILE A 64 38.43 -27.60 -2.26
N GLU A 65 37.20 -27.78 -2.73
CA GLU A 65 36.94 -28.28 -4.09
C GLU A 65 37.21 -27.20 -5.16
N GLU A 66 36.82 -25.94 -4.88
CA GLU A 66 37.20 -24.79 -5.71
C GLU A 66 38.71 -24.47 -5.65
N LEU A 67 39.36 -24.73 -4.52
CA LEU A 67 40.80 -24.55 -4.28
C LEU A 67 41.60 -25.67 -4.90
N GLN A 68 41.07 -26.87 -5.04
CA GLN A 68 41.73 -27.93 -5.80
C GLN A 68 41.72 -27.57 -7.29
N LYS A 69 40.58 -27.11 -7.83
CA LYS A 69 40.51 -26.59 -9.20
C LYS A 69 41.40 -25.36 -9.39
N ARG A 70 41.42 -24.44 -8.42
CA ARG A 70 42.32 -23.27 -8.45
C ARG A 70 43.76 -23.64 -8.20
N ARG A 71 44.09 -24.67 -7.42
CA ARG A 71 45.45 -25.21 -7.24
C ARG A 71 45.93 -25.78 -8.54
N ASP A 72 45.13 -26.58 -9.25
CA ASP A 72 45.54 -27.12 -10.53
C ASP A 72 45.71 -25.99 -11.59
N ALA A 73 44.89 -24.94 -11.54
CA ALA A 73 45.05 -23.74 -12.36
C ALA A 73 46.27 -22.89 -11.96
N ILE A 74 46.51 -22.70 -10.66
CA ILE A 74 47.64 -21.95 -10.09
C ILE A 74 48.93 -22.73 -10.25
N ASP A 75 48.95 -24.06 -10.14
CA ASP A 75 50.10 -24.90 -10.45
C ASP A 75 50.40 -24.83 -11.95
N GLY A 76 49.37 -24.71 -12.79
CA GLY A 76 49.50 -24.39 -14.22
C GLY A 76 50.07 -22.99 -14.47
N ASP A 77 49.58 -21.97 -13.75
CA ASP A 77 50.08 -20.60 -13.86
C ASP A 77 51.48 -20.43 -13.24
N ILE A 78 51.79 -21.14 -12.15
CA ILE A 78 53.12 -21.23 -11.54
C ILE A 78 54.06 -21.96 -12.50
N ALA A 79 53.63 -23.06 -13.13
CA ALA A 79 54.40 -23.72 -14.16
C ALA A 79 54.67 -22.78 -15.34
N ARG A 80 53.67 -22.00 -15.80
CA ARG A 80 53.85 -20.97 -16.83
C ARG A 80 54.78 -19.85 -16.41
N ILE A 81 54.67 -19.34 -15.18
CA ILE A 81 55.54 -18.29 -14.61
C ILE A 81 56.96 -18.81 -14.43
N LEU A 82 57.15 -20.06 -13.98
CA LEU A 82 58.45 -20.74 -13.89
C LEU A 82 59.05 -21.01 -15.28
N ASP A 83 58.22 -21.21 -16.30
CA ASP A 83 58.60 -21.33 -17.73
C ASP A 83 58.78 -19.94 -18.40
N GLY A 84 58.58 -18.84 -17.65
CA GLY A 84 58.85 -17.47 -18.07
C GLY A 84 57.66 -16.69 -18.66
N ASP A 85 56.45 -17.26 -18.67
CA ASP A 85 55.22 -16.64 -19.15
C ASP A 85 54.39 -16.09 -17.97
N ILE A 86 54.57 -14.79 -17.67
CA ILE A 86 53.78 -14.08 -16.67
C ILE A 86 52.57 -13.44 -17.38
N PRO A 87 51.33 -13.92 -17.16
CA PRO A 87 50.14 -13.25 -17.67
C PRO A 87 49.90 -11.95 -16.88
N VAL A 88 50.59 -10.88 -17.29
CA VAL A 88 50.33 -9.53 -16.79
C VAL A 88 49.08 -9.00 -17.50
N LEU A 89 48.18 -8.35 -16.76
CA LEU A 89 47.13 -7.55 -17.39
C LEU A 89 47.78 -6.47 -18.24
N ASP A 90 47.41 -6.40 -19.51
CA ASP A 90 47.82 -5.26 -20.33
C ASP A 90 47.20 -3.96 -19.79
N ASP A 91 47.83 -2.83 -20.11
CA ASP A 91 47.41 -1.51 -19.66
C ASP A 91 45.95 -1.19 -20.05
N THR A 92 45.45 -1.75 -21.15
CA THR A 92 44.09 -1.50 -21.65
C THR A 92 43.06 -2.22 -20.79
N ALA A 93 43.31 -3.49 -20.46
CA ALA A 93 42.47 -4.32 -19.62
C ALA A 93 42.45 -3.80 -18.17
N LEU A 94 43.57 -3.24 -17.69
CA LEU A 94 43.61 -2.58 -16.38
C LEU A 94 42.76 -1.29 -16.38
N LYS A 95 42.89 -0.45 -17.41
CA LYS A 95 42.10 0.78 -17.57
C LYS A 95 40.59 0.45 -17.65
N ASP A 96 40.20 -0.55 -18.44
CA ASP A 96 38.81 -0.99 -18.58
C ASP A 96 38.19 -1.45 -17.24
N ARG A 97 38.90 -2.32 -16.51
CA ARG A 97 38.46 -2.79 -15.20
C ARG A 97 38.33 -1.66 -14.17
N PHE A 98 39.24 -0.69 -14.21
CA PHE A 98 39.18 0.48 -13.34
C PHE A 98 37.98 1.39 -13.67
N GLN A 99 37.64 1.56 -14.95
CA GLN A 99 36.41 2.26 -15.35
C GLN A 99 35.16 1.54 -14.84
N GLN A 100 35.12 0.21 -14.98
CA GLN A 100 34.01 -0.61 -14.48
C GLN A 100 33.84 -0.47 -12.97
N PHE A 101 34.94 -0.49 -12.20
CA PHE A 101 34.93 -0.25 -10.77
C PHE A 101 34.35 1.13 -10.43
N THR A 102 34.83 2.19 -11.11
CA THR A 102 34.38 3.56 -10.87
C THR A 102 32.89 3.74 -11.13
N GLN A 103 32.38 3.10 -12.19
CA GLN A 103 30.95 3.13 -12.50
C GLN A 103 30.12 2.42 -11.42
N LEU A 104 30.48 1.19 -11.06
CA LEU A 104 29.78 0.41 -10.04
C LEU A 104 29.80 1.11 -8.67
N ALA A 105 30.90 1.79 -8.32
CA ALA A 105 31.04 2.54 -7.08
C ALA A 105 30.04 3.71 -6.96
N ARG A 106 29.74 4.38 -8.08
CA ARG A 106 28.75 5.46 -8.17
C ARG A 106 27.32 4.94 -8.18
N GLU A 107 27.08 3.82 -8.85
CA GLU A 107 25.78 3.16 -8.85
C GLU A 107 25.39 2.73 -7.44
N LEU A 108 26.33 2.18 -6.66
CA LEU A 108 26.08 1.77 -5.27
C LEU A 108 25.60 2.92 -4.36
N LEU A 109 26.15 4.14 -4.53
CA LEU A 109 25.67 5.33 -3.82
C LEU A 109 24.22 5.68 -4.18
N THR A 110 23.86 5.47 -5.44
CA THR A 110 22.50 5.70 -5.93
C THR A 110 21.54 4.66 -5.36
N ASP A 111 22.00 3.41 -5.26
CA ASP A 111 21.23 2.31 -4.69
C ASP A 111 20.84 2.58 -3.22
N PHE A 112 21.69 3.21 -2.39
CA PHE A 112 21.31 3.60 -1.02
C PHE A 112 20.15 4.59 -0.97
N ARG A 113 20.19 5.59 -1.86
CA ARG A 113 19.11 6.59 -1.96
C ARG A 113 17.81 5.96 -2.45
N GLU A 114 17.90 4.97 -3.33
CA GLU A 114 16.75 4.20 -3.79
C GLU A 114 16.13 3.37 -2.67
N VAL A 115 16.95 2.70 -1.84
CA VAL A 115 16.50 2.00 -0.64
C VAL A 115 15.81 2.97 0.33
N GLU A 116 16.41 4.12 0.62
CA GLU A 116 15.81 5.16 1.47
C GLU A 116 14.44 5.61 0.93
N TYR A 117 14.35 5.85 -0.39
CA TYR A 117 13.11 6.24 -1.05
C TYR A 117 12.02 5.17 -0.94
N ASN A 118 12.37 3.90 -1.16
CA ASN A 118 11.46 2.77 -1.03
C ASN A 118 10.90 2.65 0.39
N PHE A 119 11.73 2.81 1.42
CA PHE A 119 11.28 2.83 2.82
C PHE A 119 10.34 4.00 3.13
N ARG A 120 10.62 5.20 2.60
CA ARG A 120 9.70 6.35 2.74
C ARG A 120 8.36 6.12 2.06
N ARG A 121 8.36 5.45 0.90
CA ARG A 121 7.13 5.09 0.19
C ARG A 121 6.31 4.07 0.98
N LEU A 122 6.95 3.02 1.49
CA LEU A 122 6.31 2.06 2.38
C LEU A 122 5.67 2.76 3.58
N ASP A 123 6.43 3.60 4.28
CA ASP A 123 5.94 4.26 5.48
C ASP A 123 4.73 5.16 5.19
N ARG A 124 4.68 5.84 4.04
CA ARG A 124 3.48 6.55 3.59
C ARG A 124 2.30 5.62 3.33
N ASN A 125 2.51 4.51 2.62
CA ASN A 125 1.45 3.54 2.32
C ASN A 125 0.87 2.95 3.61
N VAL A 126 1.73 2.58 4.57
CA VAL A 126 1.29 2.08 5.87
C VAL A 126 0.46 3.13 6.61
N ARG A 127 0.87 4.41 6.59
CA ARG A 127 0.07 5.49 7.19
C ARG A 127 -1.30 5.66 6.52
N GLU A 128 -1.35 5.55 5.20
CA GLU A 128 -2.61 5.61 4.43
C GLU A 128 -3.52 4.42 4.77
N GLN A 129 -2.98 3.20 4.81
CA GLN A 129 -3.72 2.01 5.23
C GLN A 129 -4.27 2.16 6.66
N ILE A 130 -3.48 2.67 7.61
CA ILE A 130 -3.95 2.90 8.98
C ILE A 130 -5.08 3.95 9.02
N ALA A 131 -5.01 5.00 8.20
CA ALA A 131 -6.02 6.05 8.13
C ALA A 131 -7.35 5.56 7.56
N LEU A 132 -7.31 4.65 6.58
CA LEU A 132 -8.48 4.07 5.91
C LEU A 132 -9.00 2.78 6.57
N TRP A 133 -8.44 2.36 7.70
CA TRP A 133 -8.77 1.08 8.32
C TRP A 133 -9.90 1.17 9.35
N ASP A 134 -10.98 0.41 9.08
CA ASP A 134 -12.18 0.27 9.92
C ASP A 134 -12.33 -1.12 10.59
N GLY A 135 -11.36 -2.02 10.42
CA GLY A 135 -11.42 -3.39 10.95
C GLY A 135 -10.77 -3.60 12.34
N PRO A 136 -10.75 -4.85 12.87
CA PRO A 136 -10.11 -5.17 14.14
C PRO A 136 -8.58 -5.05 14.07
N LYS A 137 -7.96 -4.57 15.15
CA LYS A 137 -6.52 -4.31 15.29
C LYS A 137 -5.63 -5.50 14.91
N GLY A 138 -6.03 -6.73 15.26
CA GLY A 138 -5.26 -7.94 14.96
C GLY A 138 -5.00 -8.09 13.47
N ALA A 139 -6.02 -7.88 12.63
CA ALA A 139 -5.90 -7.98 11.18
C ALA A 139 -5.07 -6.83 10.57
N LEU A 140 -5.13 -5.62 11.15
CA LEU A 140 -4.27 -4.50 10.72
C LEU A 140 -2.80 -4.76 11.07
N LEU A 141 -2.54 -5.26 12.28
CA LEU A 141 -1.19 -5.61 12.70
C LEU A 141 -0.65 -6.77 11.87
N ASP A 142 -1.44 -7.79 11.57
CA ASP A 142 -1.00 -8.90 10.72
C ASP A 142 -0.68 -8.44 9.29
N ASN A 143 -1.46 -7.50 8.74
CA ASN A 143 -1.22 -6.96 7.40
C ASN A 143 0.03 -6.06 7.37
N ILE A 144 0.18 -5.15 8.34
CA ILE A 144 1.31 -4.21 8.41
C ILE A 144 2.60 -4.90 8.88
N MET A 145 2.54 -5.80 9.87
CA MET A 145 3.71 -6.59 10.28
C MET A 145 4.09 -7.57 9.18
N GLY A 146 3.13 -8.14 8.47
CA GLY A 146 3.38 -8.90 7.24
C GLY A 146 4.14 -8.09 6.19
N GLU A 147 3.72 -6.85 5.90
CA GLU A 147 4.42 -5.96 4.95
C GLU A 147 5.77 -5.45 5.47
N ARG A 148 5.91 -5.22 6.79
CA ARG A 148 7.15 -4.73 7.42
C ARG A 148 8.21 -5.81 7.54
N ASP A 149 7.81 -7.01 7.92
CA ASP A 149 8.68 -8.19 7.89
C ASP A 149 8.97 -8.55 6.44
N ALA A 150 8.03 -8.42 5.51
CA ALA A 150 8.30 -8.59 4.07
C ALA A 150 9.31 -7.59 3.50
N ILE A 151 9.59 -6.45 4.16
CA ILE A 151 10.57 -5.45 3.69
C ILE A 151 11.90 -5.53 4.44
N ASN A 152 11.90 -5.81 5.74
CA ASN A 152 13.14 -6.17 6.45
C ASN A 152 13.70 -7.53 6.00
N ASP A 153 12.83 -8.49 5.70
CA ASP A 153 13.13 -9.78 5.06
C ASP A 153 12.93 -9.75 3.54
N SER A 154 12.69 -8.58 2.95
CA SER A 154 12.82 -8.45 1.50
C SER A 154 14.26 -8.79 1.11
N ASP A 155 14.42 -9.33 -0.09
CA ASP A 155 15.74 -9.61 -0.62
C ASP A 155 16.63 -8.34 -0.66
N GLN A 156 16.02 -7.17 -0.79
CA GLN A 156 16.66 -5.85 -0.76
C GLN A 156 17.09 -5.42 0.66
N GLY A 157 16.24 -5.63 1.67
CA GLY A 157 16.55 -5.30 3.07
C GLY A 157 17.62 -6.23 3.67
N ARG A 158 17.56 -7.53 3.34
CA ARG A 158 18.56 -8.52 3.73
C ARG A 158 19.91 -8.27 3.09
N SER A 159 19.93 -8.00 1.78
CA SER A 159 21.16 -7.67 1.06
C SER A 159 21.77 -6.34 1.55
N PHE A 160 20.96 -5.31 1.80
CA PHE A 160 21.46 -4.06 2.39
C PHE A 160 22.04 -4.27 3.80
N ARG A 161 21.43 -5.11 4.64
CA ARG A 161 21.93 -5.39 5.99
C ARG A 161 23.24 -6.17 5.96
N ALA A 162 23.34 -7.22 5.15
CA ALA A 162 24.56 -7.99 4.96
C ALA A 162 25.68 -7.11 4.41
N PHE A 163 25.36 -6.22 3.47
CA PHE A 163 26.24 -5.19 2.95
C PHE A 163 26.73 -4.22 4.04
N TRP A 164 25.82 -3.73 4.88
CA TRP A 164 26.15 -2.78 5.95
C TRP A 164 27.04 -3.43 7.00
N GLU A 165 26.75 -4.67 7.38
CA GLU A 165 27.58 -5.47 8.27
C GLU A 165 28.97 -5.72 7.69
N PHE A 166 29.07 -5.97 6.38
CA PHE A 166 30.34 -6.03 5.68
C PHE A 166 31.11 -4.71 5.77
N LEU A 167 30.46 -3.57 5.48
CA LEU A 167 31.10 -2.26 5.55
C LEU A 167 31.54 -1.91 6.96
N MET A 168 30.90 -2.41 8.00
CA MET A 168 31.27 -2.15 9.39
C MET A 168 32.46 -2.96 9.89
N SER A 169 32.93 -3.95 9.11
CA SER A 169 34.12 -4.70 9.45
C SER A 169 35.37 -3.85 9.24
N SER A 170 36.04 -3.47 10.33
CA SER A 170 37.29 -2.68 10.29
C SER A 170 38.37 -3.36 9.44
N GLN A 171 38.50 -4.69 9.54
CA GLN A 171 39.45 -5.48 8.74
C GLN A 171 39.19 -5.34 7.23
N ARG A 172 37.91 -5.37 6.80
CA ARG A 172 37.57 -5.24 5.38
C ARG A 172 37.72 -3.80 4.87
N GLN A 173 37.49 -2.81 5.73
CA GLN A 173 37.75 -1.41 5.40
C GLN A 173 39.25 -1.15 5.18
N GLU A 174 40.10 -1.70 6.04
CA GLU A 174 41.56 -1.64 5.90
C GLU A 174 42.01 -2.32 4.60
N GLU A 175 41.56 -3.55 4.35
CA GLU A 175 41.85 -4.28 3.10
C GLU A 175 41.43 -3.45 1.87
N LEU A 176 40.19 -2.94 1.84
CA LEU A 176 39.69 -2.13 0.73
C LEU A 176 40.53 -0.86 0.52
N THR A 177 40.99 -0.22 1.59
CA THR A 177 41.84 0.96 1.53
C THR A 177 43.19 0.63 0.89
N GLU A 178 43.82 -0.46 1.33
CA GLU A 178 45.08 -0.91 0.75
C GLU A 178 44.94 -1.26 -0.73
N LEU A 179 43.87 -1.96 -1.12
CA LEU A 179 43.64 -2.32 -2.53
C LEU A 179 43.45 -1.07 -3.40
N LEU A 180 42.68 -0.09 -2.92
CA LEU A 180 42.48 1.18 -3.62
C LEU A 180 43.79 1.95 -3.77
N GLU A 181 44.62 2.01 -2.72
CA GLU A 181 45.92 2.68 -2.78
C GLU A 181 46.86 2.02 -3.78
N ARG A 182 46.92 0.67 -3.80
CA ARG A 182 47.74 -0.08 -4.77
C ARG A 182 47.27 0.17 -6.20
N VAL A 183 45.97 0.07 -6.48
CA VAL A 183 45.41 0.24 -7.83
C VAL A 183 45.57 1.69 -8.33
N LEU A 184 45.32 2.69 -7.48
CA LEU A 184 45.48 4.09 -7.84
C LEU A 184 46.94 4.49 -8.10
N ALA A 185 47.91 3.75 -7.55
CA ALA A 185 49.34 3.97 -7.77
C ALA A 185 49.87 3.32 -9.07
N LEU A 186 49.07 2.50 -9.77
CA LEU A 186 49.50 1.87 -11.02
C LEU A 186 49.63 2.92 -12.13
N SER A 187 50.72 2.85 -12.91
CA SER A 187 51.01 3.81 -13.99
C SER A 187 49.84 3.97 -14.99
N PRO A 188 49.21 2.87 -15.48
CA PRO A 188 48.10 3.00 -16.43
C PRO A 188 46.85 3.65 -15.81
N VAL A 189 46.66 3.53 -14.50
CA VAL A 189 45.52 4.13 -13.78
C VAL A 189 45.80 5.60 -13.49
N THR A 190 47.04 5.94 -13.14
CA THR A 190 47.46 7.33 -12.90
C THR A 190 47.31 8.19 -14.16
N GLU A 191 47.62 7.63 -15.33
CA GLU A 191 47.42 8.26 -16.65
C GLU A 191 45.94 8.59 -16.95
N MET A 192 44.99 7.93 -16.31
CA MET A 192 43.56 8.22 -16.48
C MET A 192 43.09 9.43 -15.67
N GLU A 193 43.96 10.02 -14.85
CA GLU A 193 43.64 11.14 -13.95
C GLU A 193 42.37 10.86 -13.11
N PRO A 194 42.34 9.79 -12.30
CA PRO A 194 41.18 9.42 -11.51
C PRO A 194 40.82 10.51 -10.50
N ASP A 195 39.53 10.65 -10.20
CA ASP A 195 39.05 11.59 -9.18
C ASP A 195 39.73 11.29 -7.83
N PRO A 196 40.42 12.25 -7.19
CA PRO A 196 41.06 12.05 -5.90
C PRO A 196 40.10 11.55 -4.80
N ARG A 197 38.80 11.81 -4.94
CA ARG A 197 37.77 11.35 -4.00
C ARG A 197 37.58 9.84 -4.02
N LEU A 198 37.93 9.16 -5.12
CA LEU A 198 37.76 7.70 -5.25
C LEU A 198 38.55 6.92 -4.19
N ARG A 199 39.68 7.46 -3.74
CA ARG A 199 40.49 6.87 -2.66
C ARG A 199 39.74 6.73 -1.34
N ARG A 200 38.71 7.55 -1.13
CA ARG A 200 37.90 7.60 0.10
C ARG A 200 36.45 7.19 -0.14
N VAL A 201 36.13 6.58 -1.28
CA VAL A 201 34.75 6.25 -1.67
C VAL A 201 34.03 5.37 -0.64
N HIS A 202 34.77 4.53 0.10
CA HIS A 202 34.21 3.68 1.15
C HIS A 202 33.72 4.47 2.37
N TYR A 203 34.31 5.64 2.67
CA TYR A 203 33.78 6.55 3.69
C TYR A 203 32.47 7.19 3.22
N ASP A 204 32.38 7.55 1.94
CA ASP A 204 31.14 8.09 1.37
C ASP A 204 30.01 7.04 1.41
N TRP A 205 30.33 5.76 1.16
CA TRP A 205 29.38 4.66 1.33
C TRP A 205 28.96 4.47 2.79
N LEU A 206 29.89 4.59 3.73
CA LEU A 206 29.61 4.51 5.17
C LEU A 206 28.66 5.63 5.61
N GLU A 207 28.93 6.86 5.21
CA GLU A 207 28.09 8.02 5.54
C GLU A 207 26.68 7.88 4.92
N ALA A 208 26.60 7.51 3.65
CA ALA A 208 25.33 7.30 2.97
C ALA A 208 24.51 6.15 3.58
N GLY A 209 25.16 5.04 3.92
CA GLY A 209 24.53 3.91 4.59
C GLY A 209 24.07 4.27 6.01
N GLU A 210 24.86 5.05 6.77
CA GLU A 210 24.50 5.46 8.13
C GLU A 210 23.27 6.37 8.11
N GLN A 211 23.24 7.33 7.19
CA GLN A 211 22.12 8.23 7.01
C GLN A 211 20.84 7.48 6.62
N THR A 212 20.96 6.49 5.73
CA THR A 212 19.85 5.60 5.35
C THR A 212 19.36 4.83 6.56
N GLN A 213 20.27 4.23 7.33
CA GLN A 213 19.93 3.44 8.51
C GLN A 213 19.26 4.27 9.61
N ARG A 214 19.76 5.49 9.88
CA ARG A 214 19.12 6.43 10.82
C ARG A 214 17.71 6.78 10.37
N THR A 215 17.51 7.06 9.08
CA THR A 215 16.20 7.41 8.52
C THR A 215 15.23 6.23 8.66
N VAL A 216 15.66 5.02 8.32
CA VAL A 216 14.85 3.79 8.47
C VAL A 216 14.50 3.52 9.94
N ALA A 217 15.46 3.70 10.86
CA ALA A 217 15.24 3.54 12.29
C ALA A 217 14.23 4.56 12.85
N GLN A 218 14.35 5.83 12.45
CA GLN A 218 13.42 6.88 12.87
C GLN A 218 12.00 6.63 12.37
N LEU A 219 11.84 6.25 11.10
CA LEU A 219 10.54 5.89 10.52
C LEU A 219 9.93 4.68 11.25
N SER A 220 10.72 3.64 11.50
CA SER A 220 10.31 2.48 12.29
C SER A 220 9.83 2.86 13.70
N GLN A 221 10.54 3.77 14.38
CA GLN A 221 10.18 4.22 15.71
C GLN A 221 8.89 5.07 15.70
N GLN A 222 8.73 5.95 14.71
CA GLN A 222 7.52 6.77 14.56
C GLN A 222 6.29 5.90 14.29
N LEU A 223 6.41 4.90 13.40
CA LEU A 223 5.34 3.95 13.14
C LEU A 223 4.94 3.18 14.40
N ARG A 224 5.93 2.67 15.16
CA ARG A 224 5.66 1.99 16.43
C ARG A 224 4.91 2.88 17.41
N ARG A 225 5.40 4.11 17.61
CA ARG A 225 4.76 5.09 18.49
C ARG A 225 3.33 5.41 18.05
N PHE A 226 3.09 5.54 16.75
CA PHE A 226 1.76 5.82 16.21
C PHE A 226 0.78 4.66 16.44
N LEU A 227 1.25 3.42 16.28
CA LEU A 227 0.47 2.22 16.61
C LEU A 227 0.18 2.10 18.12
N ASP A 228 1.16 2.47 18.95
CA ASP A 228 1.03 2.48 20.41
C ASP A 228 0.03 3.58 20.87
N ASP A 229 0.06 4.77 20.27
CA ASP A 229 -0.81 5.91 20.63
C ASP A 229 -2.29 5.64 20.31
N ARG A 230 -2.63 4.96 19.20
CA ARG A 230 -4.02 4.58 18.89
C ARG A 230 -4.55 3.50 19.85
N ALA A 231 -3.71 2.55 20.25
CA ALA A 231 -4.04 1.54 21.25
C ALA A 231 -4.28 2.17 22.64
N TRP A 232 -3.55 3.24 22.97
CA TRP A 232 -3.77 3.98 24.20
C TRP A 232 -5.14 4.66 24.22
N LEU A 233 -5.61 5.25 23.11
CA LEU A 233 -6.93 5.89 23.02
C LEU A 233 -8.09 4.90 23.09
N GLU A 234 -7.98 3.73 22.47
CA GLU A 234 -9.00 2.67 22.57
C GLU A 234 -9.06 2.08 23.98
N ASN A 235 -7.91 1.74 24.58
CA ASN A 235 -7.87 1.25 25.97
C ASN A 235 -8.35 2.31 26.96
N ARG A 236 -8.03 3.60 26.72
CA ARG A 236 -8.58 4.72 27.48
C ARG A 236 -10.10 4.72 27.41
N ARG A 237 -10.68 4.59 26.22
CA ARG A 237 -12.13 4.56 26.04
C ARG A 237 -12.80 3.35 26.68
N ILE A 238 -12.19 2.17 26.64
CA ILE A 238 -12.67 0.99 27.36
C ILE A 238 -12.70 1.27 28.86
N MET A 239 -11.61 1.80 29.42
CA MET A 239 -11.54 2.15 30.85
C MET A 239 -12.53 3.25 31.23
N ASP A 240 -12.73 4.26 30.38
CA ASP A 240 -13.70 5.33 30.60
C ASP A 240 -15.14 4.76 30.63
N ILE A 241 -15.48 3.82 29.74
CA ILE A 241 -16.78 3.12 29.74
C ILE A 241 -16.93 2.27 31.01
N LEU A 242 -15.89 1.55 31.42
CA LEU A 242 -15.89 0.70 32.61
C LEU A 242 -16.10 1.54 33.87
N HIS A 243 -15.34 2.62 34.04
CA HIS A 243 -15.49 3.54 35.17
C HIS A 243 -16.83 4.28 35.16
N ALA A 244 -17.35 4.67 33.99
CA ALA A 244 -18.68 5.24 33.89
C ALA A 244 -19.77 4.24 34.31
N THR A 245 -19.60 2.96 33.97
CA THR A 245 -20.51 1.88 34.36
C THR A 245 -20.41 1.59 35.87
N GLU A 246 -19.21 1.51 36.43
CA GLU A 246 -18.98 1.38 37.88
C GLU A 246 -19.59 2.55 38.66
N THR A 247 -19.38 3.78 38.19
CA THR A 247 -19.91 4.99 38.84
C THR A 247 -21.44 4.98 38.85
N ARG A 248 -22.07 4.60 37.72
CA ARG A 248 -23.53 4.43 37.63
C ARG A 248 -24.04 3.30 38.52
N ALA A 249 -23.33 2.17 38.58
CA ALA A 249 -23.68 1.05 39.44
C ALA A 249 -23.59 1.41 40.93
N LEU A 250 -22.55 2.14 41.34
CA LEU A 250 -22.39 2.64 42.71
C LEU A 250 -23.50 3.63 43.10
N ALA A 251 -23.90 4.52 42.19
CA ALA A 251 -25.00 5.46 42.43
C ALA A 251 -26.35 4.75 42.66
N LEU A 252 -26.54 3.58 42.04
CA LEU A 252 -27.74 2.74 42.18
C LEU A 252 -27.67 1.75 43.36
N ARG A 253 -26.60 1.76 44.17
CA ARG A 253 -26.40 0.81 45.27
C ARG A 253 -27.56 0.83 46.29
N ASP A 254 -28.03 2.03 46.63
CA ASP A 254 -29.07 2.20 47.66
C ASP A 254 -30.50 2.13 47.05
N THR A 255 -30.61 1.99 45.72
CA THR A 255 -31.85 1.85 44.94
C THR A 255 -31.73 0.69 43.94
N GLN A 256 -31.34 -0.49 44.45
CA GLN A 256 -31.19 -1.67 43.60
C GLN A 256 -32.52 -2.03 42.91
N PRO A 257 -32.50 -2.25 41.59
CA PRO A 257 -33.69 -2.72 40.88
C PRO A 257 -34.11 -4.08 41.44
N THR A 258 -35.41 -4.22 41.72
CA THR A 258 -36.00 -5.45 42.25
C THR A 258 -36.57 -6.27 41.09
N GLY A 259 -36.22 -7.56 41.01
CA GLY A 259 -36.62 -8.47 39.92
C GLY A 259 -35.54 -8.71 38.86
N SER A 260 -35.90 -9.36 37.75
CA SER A 260 -35.02 -9.51 36.58
C SER A 260 -34.95 -8.16 35.84
N PHE A 261 -33.80 -7.49 35.91
CA PHE A 261 -33.59 -6.19 35.27
C PHE A 261 -32.82 -6.29 33.94
N THR A 262 -32.05 -7.36 33.77
CA THR A 262 -31.34 -7.70 32.55
C THR A 262 -31.06 -9.20 32.54
N GLU A 263 -31.09 -9.79 31.37
CA GLU A 263 -30.64 -11.17 31.16
C GLU A 263 -29.29 -11.11 30.43
N ILE A 264 -28.34 -11.95 30.84
CA ILE A 264 -27.05 -12.12 30.18
C ILE A 264 -27.01 -13.56 29.73
N ASP A 265 -26.85 -13.76 28.42
CA ASP A 265 -26.71 -15.10 27.87
C ASP A 265 -25.48 -15.77 28.49
N LEU A 266 -25.69 -16.92 29.09
CA LEU A 266 -24.60 -17.76 29.56
C LEU A 266 -23.84 -18.28 28.34
N PRO A 267 -22.49 -18.38 28.41
CA PRO A 267 -21.74 -19.02 27.35
C PRO A 267 -22.20 -20.48 27.22
N GLY A 268 -22.91 -20.76 26.13
CA GLY A 268 -23.45 -22.07 25.77
C GLY A 268 -23.30 -22.28 24.27
N ALA A 269 -23.08 -23.53 23.87
CA ALA A 269 -23.13 -23.91 22.46
C ALA A 269 -24.57 -24.28 22.11
N ASP A 270 -25.15 -23.65 21.10
CA ASP A 270 -26.39 -24.11 20.50
C ASP A 270 -26.14 -25.46 19.82
N ILE A 271 -26.80 -26.50 20.32
CA ILE A 271 -26.76 -27.84 19.72
C ILE A 271 -27.94 -27.92 18.74
N ASP A 272 -27.68 -27.63 17.46
CA ASP A 272 -28.68 -27.69 16.39
C ASP A 272 -28.60 -29.08 15.72
N LEU A 273 -29.47 -30.03 16.12
CA LEU A 273 -29.47 -31.36 15.49
C LEU A 273 -30.11 -31.27 14.09
N PRO A 274 -29.56 -31.93 13.05
CA PRO A 274 -30.12 -31.89 11.70
C PRO A 274 -31.58 -32.35 11.60
N ILE A 275 -32.06 -33.14 12.57
CA ILE A 275 -33.42 -33.70 12.64
C ILE A 275 -34.41 -32.71 13.32
N GLU A 276 -33.91 -31.69 14.02
CA GLU A 276 -34.72 -30.69 14.72
C GLU A 276 -35.19 -29.55 13.80
N ARG A 277 -34.68 -29.51 12.56
CA ARG A 277 -35.16 -28.59 11.54
C ARG A 277 -36.53 -29.09 11.05
N PRO A 278 -37.63 -28.35 11.31
CA PRO A 278 -38.93 -28.76 10.79
C PRO A 278 -38.88 -28.77 9.26
N LEU A 279 -39.47 -29.80 8.64
CA LEU A 279 -39.58 -29.94 7.17
C LEU A 279 -40.21 -28.71 6.49
N HIS A 280 -40.95 -27.91 7.25
CA HIS A 280 -41.59 -26.69 6.80
C HIS A 280 -41.70 -25.69 7.97
N ARG A 281 -41.20 -24.47 7.79
CA ARG A 281 -41.49 -23.33 8.68
C ARG A 281 -42.65 -22.53 8.07
N PRO A 282 -43.85 -22.49 8.69
CA PRO A 282 -44.93 -21.67 8.18
C PRO A 282 -44.51 -20.20 8.15
N ALA A 283 -44.77 -19.51 7.05
CA ALA A 283 -44.51 -18.09 6.92
C ALA A 283 -45.24 -17.35 8.06
N ILE A 284 -44.52 -16.47 8.76
CA ILE A 284 -45.11 -15.57 9.75
C ILE A 284 -46.15 -14.74 9.02
N LYS A 285 -47.43 -14.92 9.34
CA LYS A 285 -48.50 -14.05 8.85
C LYS A 285 -48.48 -12.80 9.71
N PRO A 286 -47.96 -11.65 9.22
CA PRO A 286 -48.01 -10.42 10.00
C PRO A 286 -49.48 -10.11 10.30
N LYS A 287 -49.80 -9.98 11.59
CA LYS A 287 -51.09 -9.42 12.00
C LYS A 287 -51.00 -7.91 11.77
N ILE A 288 -51.53 -7.47 10.63
CA ILE A 288 -51.80 -6.05 10.39
C ILE A 288 -53.00 -5.70 11.28
N ALA A 289 -52.72 -5.26 12.51
CA ALA A 289 -53.74 -4.67 13.39
C ALA A 289 -53.80 -3.17 13.09
N ASP A 290 -55.03 -2.64 13.00
CA ASP A 290 -55.38 -1.23 12.74
C ASP A 290 -55.14 -0.68 11.33
N ILE A 291 -55.77 -1.33 10.34
CA ILE A 291 -56.21 -0.62 9.13
C ILE A 291 -57.69 -0.93 8.93
N ALA A 292 -58.55 0.08 9.03
CA ALA A 292 -59.91 -0.01 8.50
C ALA A 292 -59.78 -0.18 6.98
N LEU A 293 -59.94 -1.41 6.49
CA LEU A 293 -59.88 -1.71 5.07
C LEU A 293 -61.10 -1.06 4.38
N GLU A 294 -60.91 0.15 3.87
CA GLU A 294 -61.83 0.71 2.88
C GLU A 294 -61.69 -0.11 1.61
N ILE A 295 -62.81 -0.69 1.15
CA ILE A 295 -62.86 -1.41 -0.13
C ILE A 295 -62.67 -0.36 -1.22
N GLY A 296 -61.44 -0.23 -1.71
CA GLY A 296 -61.14 0.56 -2.88
C GLY A 296 -61.87 -0.03 -4.09
N GLN A 297 -62.80 0.72 -4.67
CA GLN A 297 -63.27 0.48 -6.02
C GLN A 297 -62.22 1.03 -6.96
N ASP A 298 -61.16 0.26 -7.19
CA ASP A 298 -60.10 0.62 -8.12
C ASP A 298 -60.05 -0.43 -9.23
N ASP A 299 -60.41 -0.02 -10.44
CA ASP A 299 -60.42 -0.83 -11.68
C ASP A 299 -58.98 -0.90 -12.26
N SER A 300 -57.99 -0.93 -11.37
CA SER A 300 -56.57 -0.76 -11.69
C SER A 300 -55.97 -2.08 -12.20
N ASP A 301 -55.33 -2.01 -13.37
CA ASP A 301 -54.72 -3.13 -14.07
C ASP A 301 -53.63 -3.80 -13.21
N PRO A 302 -53.74 -5.10 -12.85
CA PRO A 302 -52.76 -5.80 -12.03
C PRO A 302 -51.36 -5.89 -12.67
N ASP A 303 -51.22 -5.60 -13.97
CA ASP A 303 -49.92 -5.51 -14.65
C ASP A 303 -49.04 -4.37 -14.10
N SER A 304 -49.64 -3.31 -13.53
CA SER A 304 -48.92 -2.20 -12.88
C SER A 304 -48.10 -2.63 -11.64
N LEU A 305 -48.43 -3.76 -11.01
CA LEU A 305 -47.67 -4.32 -9.88
C LEU A 305 -46.34 -4.95 -10.32
N TYR A 306 -46.18 -5.23 -11.62
CA TYR A 306 -45.00 -5.86 -12.20
C TYR A 306 -44.03 -4.87 -12.87
N GLU A 307 -44.39 -3.59 -12.97
CA GLU A 307 -43.47 -2.55 -13.42
C GLU A 307 -42.39 -2.29 -12.36
N GLN A 308 -41.20 -2.87 -12.57
CA GLN A 308 -40.03 -2.62 -11.73
C GLN A 308 -39.52 -1.20 -11.98
N VAL A 309 -39.98 -0.25 -11.17
CA VAL A 309 -39.42 1.10 -11.12
C VAL A 309 -38.04 1.04 -10.45
N VAL A 310 -36.98 1.08 -11.26
CA VAL A 310 -35.59 1.09 -10.78
C VAL A 310 -35.25 2.48 -10.25
N VAL A 311 -35.13 2.61 -8.93
CA VAL A 311 -34.72 3.87 -8.27
C VAL A 311 -33.21 3.92 -8.11
N ASP A 312 -32.56 4.94 -8.68
CA ASP A 312 -31.13 5.19 -8.51
C ASP A 312 -30.84 5.85 -7.15
N LYS A 313 -30.54 5.02 -6.15
CA LYS A 313 -30.19 5.47 -4.79
C LYS A 313 -28.94 6.35 -4.74
N THR A 314 -28.00 6.19 -5.68
CA THR A 314 -26.76 6.98 -5.69
C THR A 314 -27.01 8.43 -6.10
N ARG A 315 -27.99 8.65 -6.98
CA ARG A 315 -28.45 9.98 -7.36
C ARG A 315 -29.07 10.71 -6.18
N LEU A 316 -29.98 10.04 -5.46
CA LEU A 316 -30.67 10.62 -4.30
C LEU A 316 -29.69 11.02 -3.18
N ASP A 317 -28.68 10.16 -2.91
CA ASP A 317 -27.62 10.45 -1.93
C ASP A 317 -26.80 11.69 -2.31
N ARG A 318 -26.44 11.82 -3.60
CA ARG A 318 -25.72 12.99 -4.12
C ARG A 318 -26.53 14.27 -3.96
N ASN A 319 -27.83 14.22 -4.20
CA ASN A 319 -28.73 15.36 -4.09
C ASN A 319 -28.79 15.88 -2.64
N ILE A 320 -28.88 14.97 -1.67
CA ILE A 320 -28.82 15.32 -0.23
C ILE A 320 -27.47 15.95 0.11
N ARG A 321 -26.35 15.35 -0.32
CA ARG A 321 -25.01 15.90 -0.06
C ARG A 321 -24.83 17.29 -0.65
N GLN A 322 -25.31 17.53 -1.88
CA GLN A 322 -25.22 18.82 -2.54
C GLN A 322 -26.03 19.90 -1.79
N ALA A 323 -27.22 19.56 -1.30
CA ALA A 323 -28.01 20.47 -0.47
C ALA A 323 -27.28 20.79 0.86
N LEU A 324 -26.70 19.77 1.51
CA LEU A 324 -25.97 19.90 2.77
C LEU A 324 -24.59 20.58 2.66
N GLN A 325 -24.09 20.84 1.44
CA GLN A 325 -22.89 21.67 1.25
C GLN A 325 -23.17 23.16 1.52
N THR A 326 -24.39 23.61 1.24
CA THR A 326 -24.78 25.03 1.38
C THR A 326 -25.59 25.32 2.65
N ARG A 327 -26.22 24.31 3.24
CA ARG A 327 -27.05 24.42 4.45
C ARG A 327 -26.66 23.35 5.48
N SER A 328 -26.76 23.67 6.77
CA SER A 328 -26.49 22.70 7.86
C SER A 328 -27.60 21.65 8.04
N GLN A 329 -28.82 21.98 7.61
CA GLN A 329 -29.98 21.09 7.63
C GLN A 329 -30.88 21.38 6.42
N VAL A 330 -31.55 20.36 5.90
CA VAL A 330 -32.54 20.48 4.82
C VAL A 330 -33.70 19.53 5.07
N SER A 331 -34.94 20.00 4.86
CA SER A 331 -36.13 19.15 4.95
C SER A 331 -36.35 18.38 3.66
N LEU A 332 -36.95 17.18 3.74
CA LEU A 332 -37.29 16.40 2.55
C LEU A 332 -38.22 17.17 1.59
N ARG A 333 -39.12 17.98 2.13
CA ARG A 333 -39.99 18.87 1.34
C ARG A 333 -39.18 19.89 0.54
N GLU A 334 -38.27 20.62 1.19
CA GLU A 334 -37.40 21.58 0.50
C GLU A 334 -36.53 20.91 -0.56
N LEU A 335 -36.08 19.68 -0.29
CA LEU A 335 -35.29 18.91 -1.24
C LEU A 335 -36.10 18.60 -2.50
N VAL A 336 -37.35 18.14 -2.35
CA VAL A 336 -38.27 17.85 -3.46
C VAL A 336 -38.68 19.12 -4.21
N ASP A 337 -38.82 20.25 -3.53
CA ASP A 337 -39.10 21.54 -4.17
C ASP A 337 -37.92 22.02 -5.05
N THR A 338 -36.68 21.74 -4.63
CA THR A 338 -35.49 22.09 -5.42
C THR A 338 -35.19 21.08 -6.53
N GLN A 339 -35.54 19.82 -6.32
CA GLN A 339 -35.31 18.73 -7.27
C GLN A 339 -36.54 17.81 -7.30
N PRO A 340 -37.42 17.96 -8.31
CA PRO A 340 -38.67 17.21 -8.36
C PRO A 340 -38.44 15.72 -8.51
N LEU A 341 -39.33 14.92 -7.93
CA LEU A 341 -39.32 13.46 -8.04
C LEU A 341 -39.63 13.05 -9.48
N GLU A 342 -38.79 12.22 -10.09
CA GLU A 342 -38.97 11.70 -11.45
C GLU A 342 -39.78 10.40 -11.45
N GLN A 343 -39.57 9.55 -10.43
CA GLN A 343 -40.22 8.24 -10.30
C GLN A 343 -41.31 8.24 -9.21
N GLY A 344 -41.68 9.43 -8.71
CA GLY A 344 -42.76 9.65 -7.77
C GLY A 344 -42.57 8.95 -6.42
N LEU A 345 -43.54 8.12 -6.01
CA LEU A 345 -43.59 7.52 -4.67
C LEU A 345 -42.38 6.61 -4.38
N ALA A 346 -41.85 5.92 -5.40
CA ALA A 346 -40.72 5.01 -5.24
C ALA A 346 -39.45 5.76 -4.76
N GLU A 347 -39.23 6.97 -5.27
CA GLU A 347 -38.12 7.84 -4.81
C GLU A 347 -38.38 8.41 -3.42
N LEU A 348 -39.61 8.75 -3.09
CA LEU A 348 -39.97 9.24 -1.76
C LEU A 348 -39.72 8.18 -0.69
N VAL A 349 -40.10 6.92 -0.95
CA VAL A 349 -39.79 5.78 -0.07
C VAL A 349 -38.27 5.54 0.00
N ALA A 350 -37.56 5.68 -1.13
CA ALA A 350 -36.11 5.56 -1.14
C ALA A 350 -35.43 6.64 -0.28
N TYR A 351 -35.91 7.89 -0.31
CA TYR A 351 -35.45 8.98 0.57
C TYR A 351 -35.61 8.67 2.06
N LEU A 352 -36.69 7.97 2.45
CA LEU A 352 -36.92 7.55 3.84
C LEU A 352 -36.00 6.38 4.25
N GLN A 353 -35.60 5.53 3.31
CA GLN A 353 -34.69 4.41 3.55
C GLN A 353 -33.21 4.79 3.48
N LEU A 354 -32.88 5.98 2.98
CA LEU A 354 -31.52 6.49 2.87
C LEU A 354 -30.97 6.85 4.25
N GLY A 355 -30.08 6.00 4.76
CA GLY A 355 -29.15 6.31 5.84
C GLY A 355 -27.72 6.22 5.31
N SER A 356 -26.91 7.26 5.52
CA SER A 356 -25.50 7.28 5.11
C SER A 356 -24.61 7.71 6.28
N GLU A 357 -23.30 7.43 6.20
CA GLU A 357 -22.32 7.96 7.16
C GLU A 357 -22.14 9.48 7.07
N SER A 358 -22.58 10.10 5.96
CA SER A 358 -22.34 11.50 5.64
C SER A 358 -23.42 12.47 6.11
N PHE A 359 -24.59 11.97 6.52
CA PHE A 359 -25.68 12.76 7.06
C PHE A 359 -26.56 11.92 7.99
N ARG A 360 -27.17 12.58 8.99
CA ARG A 360 -28.15 11.95 9.89
C ARG A 360 -29.57 12.34 9.48
N THR A 361 -30.46 11.36 9.47
CA THR A 361 -31.89 11.55 9.24
C THR A 361 -32.59 11.66 10.59
N VAL A 362 -33.26 12.79 10.84
CA VAL A 362 -34.07 13.03 12.03
C VAL A 362 -35.53 13.18 11.60
N VAL A 363 -36.42 12.40 12.21
CA VAL A 363 -37.86 12.47 11.94
C VAL A 363 -38.52 13.21 13.10
N ASP A 364 -39.19 14.32 12.80
CA ASP A 364 -40.04 15.04 13.73
C ASP A 364 -41.49 14.56 13.55
N GLU A 365 -41.96 13.76 14.50
CA GLU A 365 -43.30 13.18 14.53
C GLU A 365 -44.40 14.20 14.90
N GLN A 366 -44.03 15.38 15.42
CA GLN A 366 -45.00 16.41 15.83
C GLN A 366 -45.46 17.30 14.67
N THR A 367 -44.67 17.37 13.60
CA THR A 367 -44.94 18.22 12.42
C THR A 367 -45.18 17.34 11.20
N ARG A 368 -46.28 17.57 10.47
CA ARG A 368 -46.56 16.89 9.18
C ARG A 368 -46.21 17.80 8.00
N ASP A 369 -45.46 17.26 7.04
CA ASP A 369 -45.19 17.91 5.77
C ASP A 369 -45.96 17.21 4.64
N SER A 370 -46.52 18.01 3.73
CA SER A 370 -47.17 17.54 2.51
C SER A 370 -46.24 17.68 1.32
N ILE A 371 -45.90 16.56 0.67
CA ILE A 371 -45.06 16.50 -0.52
C ILE A 371 -45.95 16.23 -1.73
N HIS A 372 -45.80 17.05 -2.76
CA HIS A 372 -46.55 16.94 -4.01
C HIS A 372 -45.59 16.58 -5.15
N TRP A 373 -45.98 15.64 -6.00
CA TRP A 373 -45.24 15.31 -7.21
C TRP A 373 -46.20 15.07 -8.38
N GLN A 374 -45.64 15.18 -9.58
CA GLN A 374 -46.37 14.95 -10.82
C GLN A 374 -45.88 13.64 -11.43
N LEU A 375 -46.80 12.75 -11.76
CA LEU A 375 -46.51 11.55 -12.54
C LEU A 375 -47.11 11.69 -13.94
N ARG A 376 -46.44 11.13 -14.94
CA ARG A 376 -47.07 10.94 -16.26
C ARG A 376 -47.77 9.59 -16.25
N ASP A 377 -49.05 9.60 -16.59
CA ASP A 377 -49.83 8.39 -16.79
C ASP A 377 -49.47 7.71 -18.13
N ALA A 378 -49.88 6.46 -18.33
CA ALA A 378 -49.67 5.69 -19.55
C ALA A 378 -50.22 6.40 -20.82
N ASP A 379 -51.26 7.22 -20.66
CA ASP A 379 -51.86 8.07 -21.71
C ASP A 379 -51.24 9.47 -21.82
N ASN A 380 -50.07 9.70 -21.21
CA ASN A 380 -49.31 10.96 -21.25
C ASN A 380 -50.03 12.17 -20.60
N GLY A 381 -51.04 11.91 -19.75
CA GLY A 381 -51.67 12.89 -18.87
C GLY A 381 -50.83 13.16 -17.62
N ILE A 382 -50.82 14.40 -17.13
CA ILE A 382 -50.11 14.77 -15.88
C ILE A 382 -51.05 14.52 -14.70
N VAL A 383 -50.69 13.57 -13.84
CA VAL A 383 -51.42 13.26 -12.61
C VAL A 383 -50.67 13.87 -11.43
N HIS A 384 -51.36 14.71 -10.65
CA HIS A 384 -50.82 15.26 -9.42
C HIS A 384 -51.10 14.32 -8.26
N ARG A 385 -50.06 13.90 -7.53
CA ARG A 385 -50.17 13.06 -6.34
C ARG A 385 -49.57 13.79 -5.13
N GLN A 386 -50.10 13.47 -3.96
CA GLN A 386 -49.73 14.08 -2.68
C GLN A 386 -49.52 12.98 -1.63
N ALA A 387 -48.51 13.14 -0.78
CA ALA A 387 -48.31 12.31 0.41
C ALA A 387 -48.10 13.19 1.64
N GLU A 388 -48.75 12.81 2.75
CA GLU A 388 -48.51 13.39 4.06
C GLU A 388 -47.61 12.48 4.88
N LEU A 389 -46.51 13.03 5.40
CA LEU A 389 -45.59 12.31 6.26
C LEU A 389 -45.05 13.21 7.37
N PRO A 390 -44.57 12.64 8.49
CA PRO A 390 -43.80 13.38 9.49
C PRO A 390 -42.62 14.12 8.85
N ARG A 391 -42.26 15.27 9.39
CA ARG A 391 -41.17 16.09 8.86
C ARG A 391 -39.86 15.33 8.96
N VAL A 392 -39.23 15.09 7.82
CA VAL A 392 -37.93 14.42 7.72
C VAL A 392 -36.86 15.49 7.47
N LEU A 393 -35.89 15.57 8.37
CA LEU A 393 -34.76 16.49 8.31
C LEU A 393 -33.48 15.70 8.07
N PHE A 394 -32.72 16.13 7.07
CA PHE A 394 -31.35 15.67 6.85
C PHE A 394 -30.39 16.69 7.47
N VAL A 395 -29.51 16.23 8.33
CA VAL A 395 -28.55 17.05 9.08
C VAL A 395 -27.14 16.56 8.80
N ARG A 396 -26.19 17.50 8.68
CA ARG A 396 -24.77 17.20 8.45
C ARG A 396 -24.10 16.48 9.61
#